data_AF-A0A397BVF9-F1
#
_entry.id   AF-A0A397BVF9-F1
#
_cell.length_a   1.000
_cell.length_b   1.000
_cell.length_c   1.000
_cell.angle_alpha   90.00
_cell.angle_beta   90.00
_cell.angle_gamma   90.00
#
_symmetry.space_group_name_H-M   'P 1'
#
loop_
_entity.id
_entity.type
_entity.pdbx_description
1 polymer ?
#
loop_
_entity_poly.entity_id
_entity_poly.type
_entity_poly.pdbx_seq_one_letter_code
_entity_poly.pdbx_strand_id
1 'polypeptide(L)'
;MSEENEKRFLVTVIKDLLGLCEMKRGKDNKAVVASNIMYVVGQYPRFLRAHWKFLKTVVNKLFEFMHELHPGVQDMACDTFLKIAQKCRRKFVVLQPGEPYPFVEELMMELPKTVSDLEPHQLHTFYEAVASMLAAETIPARKDTLVAELMKLPNAAWQNLMQQAAHNVDVLFDAQAVKEIVKIIRTNGNVCKAIGPNGFNAQMGTLFQDLLNVYRTYTQRIAQRVAQGGDIATKSAEVRSLRSAKKESLRLFEAFVEHSSADDNGRQTIARHFLPLLLEVVLTDYKTTVASAKEAEVLTLLATCISKLKAAVAPAAPGMLEAVFECTLQMITRNFEDFPEHRVNFFKLLKAVNEFCVDALFNIPSEHFKLVVDSIVWAFKHTERNVADTGLETLFALLLNVRENETLAASFYRSFYLSLLQDILVVLTDRLHKFGFKMHAALLKHMFSLVEMNQVNVPLWESLPGMPPVMPVGQTNSQFLKEYVANMISTSFPNMS
;
A
#
# COMPACT_ATOMS: atom_id res chain seq x y z
N MET A 1 -13.67 36.57 0.68
CA MET A 1 -13.96 37.35 -0.56
C MET A 1 -15.27 36.84 -1.14
N SER A 2 -16.21 37.73 -1.51
CA SER A 2 -17.45 37.34 -2.20
C SER A 2 -17.12 36.72 -3.57
N GLU A 3 -18.02 35.88 -4.11
CA GLU A 3 -17.82 35.23 -5.41
C GLU A 3 -17.68 36.25 -6.55
N GLU A 4 -18.41 37.37 -6.49
CA GLU A 4 -18.29 38.45 -7.48
C GLU A 4 -16.95 39.19 -7.42
N ASN A 5 -16.44 39.46 -6.21
CA ASN A 5 -15.13 40.09 -6.05
C ASN A 5 -14.01 39.16 -6.51
N GLU A 6 -14.12 37.86 -6.20
CA GLU A 6 -13.18 36.84 -6.67
C GLU A 6 -13.20 36.75 -8.20
N LYS A 7 -14.39 36.69 -8.81
CA LYS A 7 -14.53 36.69 -10.27
C LYS A 7 -13.86 37.89 -10.92
N ARG A 8 -14.15 39.10 -10.44
CA ARG A 8 -13.56 40.33 -11.00
C ARG A 8 -12.05 40.33 -10.87
N PHE A 9 -11.54 39.95 -9.70
CA PHE A 9 -10.10 39.85 -9.45
C PHE A 9 -9.41 38.85 -10.38
N LEU A 10 -9.93 37.62 -10.48
CA LEU A 10 -9.29 36.55 -11.27
C LEU A 10 -9.33 36.81 -12.76
N VAL A 11 -10.43 37.38 -13.28
CA VAL A 11 -10.51 37.74 -14.70
C VAL A 11 -9.45 38.79 -15.05
N THR A 12 -9.23 39.79 -14.19
CA THR A 12 -8.18 40.79 -14.40
C THR A 12 -6.80 40.15 -14.31
N VAL A 13 -6.50 39.44 -13.22
CA VAL A 13 -5.17 38.83 -12.99
C VAL A 13 -4.78 37.90 -14.12
N ILE A 14 -5.68 37.01 -14.57
CA ILE A 14 -5.30 36.01 -15.57
C ILE A 14 -5.20 36.64 -16.97
N LYS A 15 -6.01 37.65 -17.29
CA LYS A 15 -5.82 38.42 -18.53
C LYS A 15 -4.48 39.14 -18.55
N ASP A 16 -4.12 39.79 -17.45
CA ASP A 16 -2.86 40.52 -17.34
C ASP A 16 -1.66 39.57 -17.40
N LEU A 17 -1.76 38.39 -16.78
CA LEU A 17 -0.71 37.37 -16.84
C LEU A 17 -0.59 36.75 -18.24
N LEU A 18 -1.69 36.48 -18.93
CA LEU A 18 -1.67 36.00 -20.32
C LEU A 18 -1.04 37.05 -21.25
N GLY A 19 -1.44 38.32 -21.12
CA GLY A 19 -0.83 39.43 -21.85
C GLY A 19 0.66 39.59 -21.54
N LEU A 20 1.06 39.47 -20.28
CA LEU A 20 2.46 39.49 -19.86
C LEU A 20 3.25 38.34 -20.50
N CYS A 21 2.65 37.16 -20.61
CA CYS A 21 3.27 35.98 -21.23
C CYS A 21 3.54 36.20 -22.72
N GLU A 22 2.66 36.94 -23.41
CA GLU A 22 2.83 37.31 -24.82
C GLU A 22 3.89 38.42 -25.00
N MET A 23 3.89 39.43 -24.11
CA MET A 23 4.81 40.57 -24.17
C MET A 23 6.26 40.20 -23.84
N LYS A 24 6.48 39.26 -22.91
CA LYS A 24 7.82 38.88 -22.47
C LYS A 24 8.54 38.08 -23.56
N ARG A 25 9.77 38.51 -23.85
CA ARG A 25 10.70 37.84 -24.78
C ARG A 25 11.64 36.92 -24.00
N GLY A 26 12.09 35.85 -24.67
CA GLY A 26 12.96 34.84 -24.08
C GLY A 26 12.19 33.70 -23.40
N LYS A 27 12.69 32.47 -23.53
CA LYS A 27 12.03 31.27 -23.01
C LYS A 27 11.90 31.29 -21.49
N ASP A 28 12.96 31.69 -20.78
CA ASP A 28 12.98 31.75 -19.32
C ASP A 28 11.92 32.69 -18.76
N ASN A 29 11.80 33.89 -19.34
CA ASN A 29 10.78 34.85 -18.93
C ASN A 29 9.36 34.33 -19.18
N LYS A 30 9.13 33.64 -20.31
CA LYS A 30 7.83 33.02 -20.61
C LYS A 30 7.53 31.88 -19.65
N ALA A 31 8.51 31.04 -19.31
CA ALA A 31 8.36 29.96 -18.35
C ALA A 31 7.99 30.48 -16.95
N VAL A 32 8.60 31.58 -16.50
CA VAL A 32 8.24 32.24 -15.23
C VAL A 32 6.81 32.77 -15.24
N VAL A 33 6.36 33.37 -16.35
CA VAL A 33 4.96 33.84 -16.42
C VAL A 33 3.99 32.66 -16.50
N ALA A 34 4.31 31.63 -17.28
CA ALA A 34 3.52 30.40 -17.37
C ALA A 34 3.37 29.72 -16.01
N SER A 35 4.45 29.62 -15.22
CA SER A 35 4.39 29.06 -13.87
C SER A 35 3.48 29.86 -12.94
N ASN A 36 3.52 31.19 -13.02
CA ASN A 36 2.60 32.06 -12.27
C ASN A 36 1.14 31.85 -12.69
N ILE A 37 0.86 31.73 -13.99
CA ILE A 37 -0.49 31.43 -14.50
C ILE A 37 -0.96 30.08 -13.94
N MET A 38 -0.16 29.02 -14.11
CA MET A 38 -0.46 27.67 -13.66
C MET A 38 -0.71 27.61 -12.15
N TYR A 39 0.13 28.29 -11.36
CA TYR A 39 -0.07 28.38 -9.92
C TYR A 39 -1.40 29.05 -9.58
N VAL A 40 -1.68 30.24 -10.13
CA VAL A 40 -2.91 30.98 -9.86
C VAL A 40 -4.12 30.12 -10.22
N VAL A 41 -4.24 29.63 -11.46
CA VAL A 41 -5.43 28.86 -11.88
C VAL A 41 -5.63 27.61 -11.02
N GLY A 42 -4.56 26.95 -10.60
CA GLY A 42 -4.61 25.79 -9.72
C GLY A 42 -5.11 26.10 -8.30
N GLN A 43 -5.07 27.35 -7.83
CA GLN A 43 -5.56 27.74 -6.49
C GLN A 43 -7.04 28.14 -6.47
N TYR A 44 -7.69 28.37 -7.62
CA TYR A 44 -9.06 28.88 -7.66
C TYR A 44 -10.09 27.92 -8.31
N PRO A 45 -10.24 26.67 -7.79
CA PRO A 45 -11.18 25.71 -8.37
C PRO A 45 -12.64 26.11 -8.19
N ARG A 46 -12.99 26.97 -7.23
CA ARG A 46 -14.36 27.52 -7.11
C ARG A 46 -14.72 28.35 -8.33
N PHE A 47 -13.86 29.29 -8.71
CA PHE A 47 -14.03 30.11 -9.90
C PHE A 47 -14.08 29.25 -11.18
N LEU A 48 -13.15 28.30 -11.33
CA LEU A 48 -13.12 27.42 -12.50
C LEU A 48 -14.42 26.61 -12.67
N ARG A 49 -15.01 26.12 -11.57
CA ARG A 49 -16.31 25.42 -11.61
C ARG A 49 -17.47 26.33 -12.04
N ALA A 50 -17.43 27.62 -11.72
CA ALA A 50 -18.47 28.56 -12.11
C ALA A 50 -18.34 29.04 -13.57
N HIS A 51 -17.16 28.91 -14.19
CA HIS A 51 -16.86 29.50 -15.49
C HIS A 51 -16.29 28.48 -16.48
N TRP A 52 -17.17 27.71 -17.13
CA TRP A 52 -16.79 26.63 -18.06
C TRP A 52 -15.84 27.08 -19.17
N LYS A 53 -16.17 28.14 -19.91
CA LYS A 53 -15.33 28.65 -21.01
C LYS A 53 -13.90 28.90 -20.53
N PHE A 54 -13.76 29.43 -19.32
CA PHE A 54 -12.46 29.70 -18.72
C PHE A 54 -11.72 28.41 -18.35
N LEU A 55 -12.42 27.46 -17.72
CA LEU A 55 -11.86 26.15 -17.40
C LEU A 55 -11.34 25.44 -18.67
N LYS A 56 -12.13 25.42 -19.75
CA LYS A 56 -11.73 24.82 -21.04
C LYS A 56 -10.48 25.51 -21.61
N THR A 57 -10.45 26.85 -21.63
CA THR A 57 -9.27 27.60 -22.08
C THR A 57 -8.02 27.29 -21.26
N VAL A 58 -8.15 27.25 -19.92
CA VAL A 58 -7.01 26.94 -19.05
C VAL A 58 -6.48 25.53 -19.34
N VAL A 59 -7.36 24.53 -19.45
CA VAL A 59 -6.93 23.15 -19.71
C VAL A 59 -6.24 23.02 -21.07
N ASN A 60 -6.79 23.61 -22.12
CA ASN A 60 -6.14 23.60 -23.43
C ASN A 60 -4.77 24.30 -23.39
N LYS A 61 -4.63 25.36 -22.58
CA LYS A 61 -3.34 26.02 -22.39
C LYS A 61 -2.34 25.14 -21.63
N LEU A 62 -2.79 24.33 -20.68
CA LEU A 62 -1.95 23.33 -20.02
C LEU A 62 -1.47 22.28 -21.03
N PHE A 63 -2.31 21.84 -21.96
CA PHE A 63 -1.90 20.92 -23.02
C PHE A 63 -0.85 21.55 -23.95
N GLU A 64 -0.98 22.84 -24.28
CA GLU A 64 0.10 23.55 -24.99
C GLU A 64 1.42 23.55 -24.19
N PHE A 65 1.36 23.79 -22.87
CA PHE A 65 2.54 23.77 -22.00
C PHE A 65 3.15 22.37 -21.84
N MET A 66 2.38 21.30 -22.04
CA MET A 66 2.88 19.93 -22.10
C MET A 66 3.79 19.67 -23.31
N HIS A 67 3.80 20.57 -24.30
CA HIS A 67 4.71 20.53 -25.45
C HIS A 67 5.90 21.50 -25.32
N GLU A 68 6.03 22.25 -24.23
CA GLU A 68 7.13 23.19 -24.04
C GLU A 68 8.36 22.50 -23.44
N LEU A 69 9.48 22.51 -24.16
CA LEU A 69 10.71 21.83 -23.76
C LEU A 69 11.52 22.57 -22.67
N HIS A 70 11.00 23.69 -22.14
CA HIS A 70 11.67 24.39 -21.04
C HIS A 70 11.58 23.54 -19.76
N PRO A 71 12.71 23.32 -19.05
CA PRO A 71 12.73 22.50 -17.83
C PRO A 71 11.65 22.88 -16.82
N GLY A 72 10.95 21.87 -16.30
CA GLY A 72 9.91 22.00 -15.27
C GLY A 72 8.54 22.52 -15.75
N VAL A 73 8.41 23.02 -16.99
CA VAL A 73 7.12 23.53 -17.49
C VAL A 73 6.13 22.39 -17.70
N GLN A 74 6.55 21.28 -18.32
CA GLN A 74 5.72 20.10 -18.53
C GLN A 74 5.27 19.46 -17.21
N ASP A 75 6.19 19.35 -16.23
CA ASP A 75 5.89 18.82 -14.89
C ASP A 75 4.80 19.67 -14.22
N MET A 76 5.00 20.99 -14.19
CA MET A 76 4.03 21.90 -13.59
C MET A 76 2.69 21.91 -14.33
N ALA A 77 2.68 21.73 -15.65
CA ALA A 77 1.46 21.61 -16.44
C ALA A 77 0.68 20.34 -16.07
N CYS A 78 1.36 19.19 -15.96
CA CYS A 78 0.76 17.92 -15.54
C CYS A 78 0.21 17.99 -14.10
N ASP A 79 0.98 18.54 -13.16
CA ASP A 79 0.56 18.69 -11.76
C ASP A 79 -0.63 19.64 -11.62
N THR A 80 -0.60 20.76 -12.35
CA THR A 80 -1.70 21.72 -12.36
C THR A 80 -2.95 21.11 -13.00
N PHE A 81 -2.79 20.34 -14.08
CA PHE A 81 -3.87 19.62 -14.72
C PHE A 81 -4.50 18.58 -13.78
N LEU A 82 -3.70 17.77 -13.09
CA LEU A 82 -4.17 16.83 -12.07
C LEU A 82 -4.95 17.54 -10.96
N LYS A 83 -4.41 18.63 -10.42
CA LYS A 83 -5.08 19.43 -9.37
C LYS A 83 -6.44 19.96 -9.85
N ILE A 84 -6.51 20.49 -11.07
CA ILE A 84 -7.77 20.98 -11.66
C ILE A 84 -8.73 19.81 -11.89
N ALA A 85 -8.26 18.70 -12.45
CA ALA A 85 -9.05 17.50 -12.70
C ALA A 85 -9.71 16.99 -11.41
N GLN A 86 -8.95 16.83 -10.33
CA GLN A 86 -9.47 16.37 -9.03
C GLN A 86 -10.54 17.32 -8.45
N LYS A 87 -10.35 18.64 -8.57
CA LYS A 87 -11.26 19.64 -7.98
C LYS A 87 -12.46 19.98 -8.88
N CYS A 88 -12.35 19.77 -10.19
CA CYS A 88 -13.37 20.15 -11.18
C CYS A 88 -13.97 18.95 -11.95
N ARG A 89 -13.59 17.71 -11.63
CA ARG A 89 -13.95 16.45 -12.33
C ARG A 89 -15.34 16.38 -12.97
N ARG A 90 -16.40 16.75 -12.22
CA ARG A 90 -17.79 16.72 -12.71
C ARG A 90 -18.01 17.56 -13.96
N LYS A 91 -17.29 18.67 -14.11
CA LYS A 91 -17.44 19.58 -15.25
C LYS A 91 -16.96 18.95 -16.56
N PHE A 92 -16.03 18.01 -16.51
CA PHE A 92 -15.45 17.40 -17.69
C PHE A 92 -16.31 16.25 -18.25
N VAL A 93 -17.04 15.52 -17.39
CA VAL A 93 -17.84 14.35 -17.80
C VAL A 93 -19.27 14.68 -18.23
N VAL A 94 -19.79 15.85 -17.82
CA VAL A 94 -21.13 16.33 -18.21
C VAL A 94 -21.05 17.22 -19.45
N LEU A 95 -22.11 17.20 -20.25
CA LEU A 95 -22.26 18.10 -21.39
C LEU A 95 -22.40 19.54 -20.89
N GLN A 96 -21.57 20.44 -21.39
CA GLN A 96 -21.59 21.85 -21.02
C GLN A 96 -22.38 22.68 -22.04
N PRO A 97 -23.02 23.78 -21.63
CA PRO A 97 -23.81 24.59 -22.56
C PRO A 97 -22.98 25.11 -23.73
N GLY A 98 -23.42 24.82 -24.95
CA GLY A 98 -22.77 25.24 -26.20
C GLY A 98 -21.64 24.33 -26.68
N GLU A 99 -21.35 23.23 -25.99
CA GLU A 99 -20.42 22.19 -26.46
C GLU A 99 -21.20 21.07 -27.17
N PRO A 100 -20.61 20.43 -28.21
CA PRO A 100 -21.25 19.32 -28.93
C PRO A 100 -21.23 17.99 -28.14
N TYR A 101 -20.21 17.79 -27.30
CA TYR A 101 -20.03 16.60 -26.47
C TYR A 101 -19.27 16.97 -25.18
N PRO A 102 -19.29 16.09 -24.15
CA PRO A 102 -18.52 16.31 -22.92
C PRO A 102 -17.01 16.34 -23.19
N PHE A 103 -16.28 17.21 -22.49
CA PHE A 103 -14.86 17.46 -22.76
C PHE A 103 -13.97 16.23 -22.61
N VAL A 104 -14.31 15.26 -21.75
CA VAL A 104 -13.57 13.99 -21.68
C VAL A 104 -13.55 13.24 -23.02
N GLU A 105 -14.61 13.35 -23.83
CA GLU A 105 -14.67 12.72 -25.15
C GLU A 105 -13.77 13.46 -26.15
N GLU A 106 -13.75 14.80 -26.10
CA GLU A 106 -12.79 15.65 -26.84
C GLU A 106 -11.36 15.23 -26.54
N LEU A 107 -11.04 15.10 -25.25
CA LEU A 107 -9.72 14.74 -24.76
C LEU A 107 -9.30 13.36 -25.26
N MET A 108 -10.20 12.38 -25.26
CA MET A 108 -9.89 11.02 -25.78
C MET A 108 -9.51 11.05 -27.27
N MET A 109 -10.18 11.87 -28.07
CA MET A 109 -9.89 11.98 -29.51
C MET A 109 -8.49 12.57 -29.77
N GLU A 110 -8.07 13.54 -28.96
CA GLU A 110 -6.76 14.20 -29.09
C GLU A 110 -5.66 13.59 -28.20
N LEU A 111 -5.95 12.49 -27.51
CA LEU A 111 -5.05 11.88 -26.53
C LEU A 111 -3.66 11.57 -27.08
N PRO A 112 -3.49 10.91 -28.25
CA PRO A 112 -2.15 10.60 -28.78
C PRO A 112 -1.30 11.83 -29.06
N LYS A 113 -1.94 12.93 -29.49
CA LYS A 113 -1.29 14.20 -29.74
C LYS A 113 -0.89 14.86 -28.43
N THR A 114 -1.80 14.90 -27.45
CA THR A 114 -1.59 15.60 -26.17
C THR A 114 -0.41 15.04 -25.37
N VAL A 115 -0.17 13.73 -25.45
CA VAL A 115 0.85 13.06 -24.63
C VAL A 115 2.15 12.76 -25.37
N SER A 116 2.32 13.20 -26.63
CA SER A 116 3.42 12.77 -27.51
C SER A 116 4.81 13.12 -26.99
N ASP A 117 4.92 14.26 -26.29
CA ASP A 117 6.21 14.83 -25.85
C ASP A 117 6.43 14.67 -24.35
N LEU A 118 5.54 13.95 -23.66
CA LEU A 118 5.60 13.75 -22.22
C LEU A 118 6.58 12.64 -21.84
N GLU A 119 7.37 12.90 -20.80
CA GLU A 119 8.19 11.89 -20.16
C GLU A 119 7.35 10.89 -19.34
N PRO A 120 7.86 9.69 -19.02
CA PRO A 120 7.07 8.66 -18.35
C PRO A 120 6.37 9.11 -17.06
N HIS A 121 7.00 9.87 -16.18
CA HIS A 121 6.36 10.33 -14.93
C HIS A 121 5.25 11.36 -15.18
N GLN A 122 5.43 12.24 -16.18
CA GLN A 122 4.40 13.19 -16.62
C GLN A 122 3.22 12.45 -17.24
N LEU A 123 3.49 11.43 -18.06
CA LEU A 123 2.47 10.56 -18.64
C LEU A 123 1.63 9.88 -17.54
N HIS A 124 2.28 9.31 -16.51
CA HIS A 124 1.57 8.69 -15.40
C HIS A 124 0.66 9.69 -14.66
N THR A 125 1.13 10.93 -14.47
CA THR A 125 0.38 12.02 -13.82
C THR A 125 -0.81 12.46 -14.68
N PHE A 126 -0.62 12.54 -16.01
CA PHE A 126 -1.69 12.86 -16.95
C PHE A 126 -2.81 11.81 -16.92
N TYR A 127 -2.46 10.53 -16.99
CA TYR A 127 -3.45 9.45 -16.93
C TYR A 127 -4.20 9.41 -15.60
N GLU A 128 -3.52 9.71 -14.48
CA GLU A 128 -4.16 9.88 -13.17
C GLU A 128 -5.19 11.03 -13.16
N ALA A 129 -4.85 12.15 -13.82
CA ALA A 129 -5.72 13.31 -13.93
C ALA A 129 -7.00 12.96 -14.69
N VAL A 130 -6.88 12.32 -15.85
CA VAL A 130 -8.04 11.91 -16.65
C VAL A 130 -8.88 10.87 -15.90
N ALA A 131 -8.27 9.86 -15.28
CA ALA A 131 -8.97 8.89 -14.45
C ALA A 131 -9.74 9.56 -13.30
N SER A 132 -9.17 10.59 -12.67
CA SER A 132 -9.84 11.40 -11.64
C SER A 132 -11.08 12.12 -12.16
N MET A 133 -11.11 12.50 -13.45
CA MET A 133 -12.30 13.04 -14.11
C MET A 133 -13.36 11.95 -14.27
N LEU A 134 -12.96 10.81 -14.83
CA LEU A 134 -13.84 9.66 -15.08
C LEU A 134 -14.45 9.10 -13.79
N ALA A 135 -13.79 9.26 -12.63
CA ALA A 135 -14.35 8.94 -11.32
C ALA A 135 -15.66 9.69 -11.01
N ALA A 136 -15.92 10.82 -11.66
CA ALA A 136 -17.17 11.56 -11.54
C ALA A 136 -18.30 11.07 -12.46
N GLU A 137 -18.03 10.15 -13.39
CA GLU A 137 -19.06 9.51 -14.20
C GLU A 137 -19.95 8.62 -13.30
N THR A 138 -21.26 8.80 -13.43
CA THR A 138 -22.26 8.11 -12.61
C THR A 138 -22.86 6.90 -13.32
N ILE A 139 -22.77 6.84 -14.66
CA ILE A 139 -23.30 5.75 -15.47
C ILE A 139 -22.20 4.67 -15.61
N PRO A 140 -22.34 3.48 -14.98
CA PRO A 140 -21.29 2.47 -14.97
C PRO A 140 -20.84 2.02 -16.36
N ALA A 141 -21.79 1.72 -17.25
CA ALA A 141 -21.48 1.29 -18.62
C ALA A 141 -20.68 2.35 -19.41
N ARG A 142 -21.02 3.64 -19.25
CA ARG A 142 -20.28 4.73 -19.90
C ARG A 142 -18.90 4.90 -19.29
N LYS A 143 -18.77 4.75 -17.96
CA LYS A 143 -17.47 4.77 -17.28
C LYS A 143 -16.55 3.69 -17.85
N ASP A 144 -17.05 2.47 -18.01
CA ASP A 144 -16.28 1.36 -18.57
C ASP A 144 -15.82 1.65 -20.01
N THR A 145 -16.69 2.22 -20.85
CA THR A 145 -16.31 2.66 -22.21
C THR A 145 -15.22 3.74 -22.18
N LEU A 146 -15.35 4.75 -21.32
CA LEU A 146 -14.36 5.84 -21.22
C LEU A 146 -13.02 5.34 -20.68
N VAL A 147 -13.02 4.39 -19.73
CA VAL A 147 -11.80 3.75 -19.24
C VAL A 147 -11.14 2.94 -20.35
N ALA A 148 -11.91 2.19 -21.14
CA ALA A 148 -11.38 1.44 -22.27
C ALA A 148 -10.72 2.35 -23.32
N GLU A 149 -11.33 3.50 -23.64
CA GLU A 149 -10.74 4.49 -24.55
C GLU A 149 -9.48 5.14 -23.96
N LEU A 150 -9.48 5.51 -22.67
CA LEU A 150 -8.29 6.03 -22.00
C LEU A 150 -7.12 5.03 -22.06
N MET A 151 -7.41 3.75 -21.83
CA MET A 151 -6.38 2.70 -21.77
C MET A 151 -5.98 2.15 -23.14
N LYS A 152 -6.54 2.65 -24.24
CA LYS A 152 -6.29 2.15 -25.59
C LYS A 152 -4.82 2.16 -26.00
N LEU A 153 -4.10 3.25 -25.74
CA LEU A 153 -2.67 3.37 -26.09
C LEU A 153 -1.80 2.41 -25.25
N PRO A 154 -1.88 2.38 -23.91
CA PRO A 154 -1.17 1.37 -23.11
C PRO A 154 -1.55 -0.07 -23.47
N ASN A 155 -2.82 -0.35 -23.73
CA ASN A 155 -3.30 -1.69 -24.08
C ASN A 155 -2.75 -2.15 -25.43
N ALA A 156 -2.70 -1.27 -26.44
CA ALA A 156 -2.11 -1.60 -27.73
C ALA A 156 -0.60 -1.89 -27.62
N ALA A 157 0.13 -1.08 -26.84
CA ALA A 157 1.55 -1.32 -26.58
C ALA A 157 1.78 -2.64 -25.83
N TRP A 158 0.96 -2.92 -24.82
CA TRP A 158 0.99 -4.18 -24.07
C TRP A 158 0.72 -5.39 -24.97
N GLN A 159 -0.36 -5.36 -25.75
CA GLN A 159 -0.73 -6.44 -26.65
C GLN A 159 0.35 -6.72 -27.70
N ASN A 160 0.99 -5.68 -28.25
CA ASN A 160 2.10 -5.85 -29.18
C ASN A 160 3.29 -6.56 -28.51
N LEU A 161 3.68 -6.13 -27.31
CA LEU A 161 4.73 -6.81 -26.54
C LEU A 161 4.39 -8.27 -26.24
N MET A 162 3.16 -8.56 -25.82
CA MET A 162 2.72 -9.93 -25.52
C MET A 162 2.67 -10.80 -26.79
N GLN A 163 2.27 -10.25 -27.93
CA GLN A 163 2.30 -10.96 -29.22
C GLN A 163 3.73 -11.28 -29.65
N GLN A 164 4.68 -10.36 -29.46
CA GLN A 164 6.10 -10.64 -29.72
C GLN A 164 6.63 -11.72 -28.77
N ALA A 165 6.29 -11.63 -27.49
CA ALA A 165 6.70 -12.59 -26.46
C ALA A 165 6.14 -14.00 -26.69
N ALA A 166 4.94 -14.12 -27.28
CA ALA A 166 4.35 -15.41 -27.64
C ALA A 166 5.18 -16.16 -28.71
N HIS A 167 5.91 -15.43 -29.56
CA HIS A 167 6.83 -16.03 -30.53
C HIS A 167 8.24 -16.21 -29.96
N ASN A 168 8.72 -15.22 -29.18
CA ASN A 168 10.01 -15.26 -28.53
C ASN A 168 9.96 -14.60 -27.14
N VAL A 169 10.00 -15.42 -26.09
CA VAL A 169 9.97 -14.98 -24.70
C VAL A 169 11.15 -14.08 -24.34
N ASP A 170 12.29 -14.19 -25.04
CA ASP A 170 13.48 -13.39 -24.76
C ASP A 170 13.26 -11.88 -24.98
N VAL A 171 12.26 -11.50 -25.78
CA VAL A 171 11.86 -10.09 -25.95
C VAL A 171 11.50 -9.46 -24.61
N LEU A 172 10.92 -10.23 -23.67
CA LEU A 172 10.56 -9.72 -22.35
C LEU A 172 11.77 -9.37 -21.47
N PHE A 173 12.98 -9.83 -21.82
CA PHE A 173 14.21 -9.57 -21.07
C PHE A 173 15.02 -8.40 -21.65
N ASP A 174 14.63 -7.88 -22.81
CA ASP A 174 15.26 -6.69 -23.38
C ASP A 174 15.07 -5.46 -22.47
N ALA A 175 16.13 -4.68 -22.28
CA ALA A 175 16.11 -3.56 -21.35
C ALA A 175 15.07 -2.49 -21.72
N GLN A 176 14.79 -2.28 -23.01
CA GLN A 176 13.80 -1.32 -23.47
C GLN A 176 12.38 -1.89 -23.32
N ALA A 177 12.19 -3.18 -23.62
CA ALA A 177 10.91 -3.86 -23.38
C ALA A 177 10.53 -3.85 -21.90
N VAL A 178 11.47 -4.13 -20.98
CA VAL A 178 11.23 -4.08 -19.53
C VAL A 178 10.85 -2.67 -19.07
N LYS A 179 11.51 -1.63 -19.61
CA LYS A 179 11.14 -0.23 -19.31
C LYS A 179 9.73 0.10 -19.78
N GLU A 180 9.34 -0.36 -20.96
CA GLU A 180 7.99 -0.16 -21.50
C GLU A 180 6.93 -0.87 -20.66
N ILE A 181 7.20 -2.13 -20.25
CA ILE A 181 6.36 -2.90 -19.33
C ILE A 181 6.18 -2.16 -18.01
N VAL A 182 7.25 -1.67 -17.40
CA VAL A 182 7.19 -0.88 -16.15
C VAL A 182 6.33 0.37 -16.33
N LYS A 183 6.49 1.09 -17.44
CA LYS A 183 5.69 2.29 -17.77
C LYS A 183 4.20 1.95 -17.89
N ILE A 184 3.86 0.88 -18.60
CA ILE A 184 2.47 0.43 -18.77
C ILE A 184 1.85 0.04 -17.43
N ILE A 185 2.56 -0.74 -16.60
CA ILE A 185 2.07 -1.19 -15.29
C ILE A 185 1.85 0.01 -14.36
N ARG A 186 2.79 0.97 -14.32
CA ARG A 186 2.63 2.20 -13.52
C ARG A 186 1.46 3.06 -13.99
N THR A 187 1.27 3.18 -15.30
CA THR A 187 0.11 3.88 -15.88
C THR A 187 -1.20 3.24 -15.39
N ASN A 188 -1.30 1.91 -15.48
CA ASN A 188 -2.44 1.15 -14.95
C ASN A 188 -2.62 1.37 -13.43
N GLY A 189 -1.52 1.37 -12.66
CA GLY A 189 -1.55 1.61 -11.22
C GLY A 189 -2.11 2.98 -10.84
N ASN A 190 -1.71 4.03 -11.54
CA ASN A 190 -2.21 5.39 -11.32
C ASN A 190 -3.69 5.52 -11.71
N VAL A 191 -4.09 4.96 -12.85
CA VAL A 191 -5.51 4.95 -13.27
C VAL A 191 -6.37 4.18 -12.26
N CYS A 192 -5.91 3.02 -11.81
CA CYS A 192 -6.60 2.18 -10.82
C CYS A 192 -6.89 2.95 -9.52
N LYS A 193 -5.91 3.71 -9.01
CA LYS A 193 -6.07 4.53 -7.81
C LYS A 193 -7.05 5.70 -7.98
N ALA A 194 -7.07 6.29 -9.18
CA ALA A 194 -7.80 7.53 -9.44
C ALA A 194 -9.24 7.35 -9.93
N ILE A 195 -9.56 6.25 -10.63
CA ILE A 195 -10.86 6.01 -11.28
C ILE A 195 -12.03 5.82 -10.28
N GLY A 196 -11.69 5.58 -9.02
CA GLY A 196 -12.63 5.38 -7.92
C GLY A 196 -13.11 3.93 -7.78
N PRO A 197 -14.01 3.68 -6.80
CA PRO A 197 -14.45 2.35 -6.41
C PRO A 197 -14.90 1.47 -7.58
N ASN A 198 -14.34 0.26 -7.68
CA ASN A 198 -14.70 -0.78 -8.65
C ASN A 198 -14.56 -0.39 -10.14
N GLY A 199 -14.09 0.83 -10.46
CA GLY A 199 -14.04 1.35 -11.83
C GLY A 199 -12.92 0.79 -12.70
N PHE A 200 -12.04 -0.03 -12.11
CA PHE A 200 -10.89 -0.64 -12.79
C PHE A 200 -11.09 -2.12 -13.13
N ASN A 201 -12.22 -2.73 -12.75
CA ASN A 201 -12.44 -4.18 -12.85
C ASN A 201 -12.33 -4.72 -14.28
N ALA A 202 -12.95 -4.05 -15.25
CA ALA A 202 -12.90 -4.47 -16.65
C ALA A 202 -11.46 -4.41 -17.20
N GLN A 203 -10.76 -3.31 -16.95
CA GLN A 203 -9.36 -3.12 -17.36
C GLN A 203 -8.45 -4.16 -16.70
N MET A 204 -8.57 -4.40 -15.39
CA MET A 204 -7.82 -5.46 -14.72
C MET A 204 -8.10 -6.82 -15.36
N GLY A 205 -9.36 -7.16 -15.64
CA GLY A 205 -9.74 -8.40 -16.32
C GLY A 205 -8.99 -8.63 -17.65
N THR A 206 -8.77 -7.57 -18.43
CA THR A 206 -8.02 -7.66 -19.70
C THR A 206 -6.52 -7.87 -19.53
N LEU A 207 -5.92 -7.35 -18.46
CA LEU A 207 -4.47 -7.36 -18.23
C LEU A 207 -4.00 -8.54 -17.35
N PHE A 208 -4.90 -9.07 -16.51
CA PHE A 208 -4.54 -9.87 -15.34
C PHE A 208 -3.74 -11.14 -15.67
N GLN A 209 -4.20 -11.95 -16.62
CA GLN A 209 -3.53 -13.22 -16.95
C GLN A 209 -2.14 -13.01 -17.53
N ASP A 210 -2.01 -12.09 -18.50
CA ASP A 210 -0.72 -11.75 -19.10
C ASP A 210 0.24 -11.18 -18.06
N LEU A 211 -0.26 -10.32 -17.17
CA LEU A 211 0.55 -9.74 -16.10
C LEU A 211 1.08 -10.80 -15.12
N LEU A 212 0.26 -11.80 -14.76
CA LEU A 212 0.70 -12.95 -13.95
C LEU A 212 1.75 -13.78 -14.70
N ASN A 213 1.58 -13.99 -16.01
CA ASN A 213 2.55 -14.73 -16.82
C ASN A 213 3.89 -13.98 -16.92
N VAL A 214 3.88 -12.67 -17.17
CA VAL A 214 5.10 -11.84 -17.15
C VAL A 214 5.78 -11.91 -15.79
N TYR A 215 5.01 -11.83 -14.69
CA TYR A 215 5.55 -11.97 -13.34
C TYR A 215 6.23 -13.33 -13.10
N ARG A 216 5.61 -14.43 -13.56
CA ARG A 216 6.19 -15.79 -13.52
C ARG A 216 7.47 -15.89 -14.35
N THR A 217 7.45 -15.41 -15.59
CA THR A 217 8.59 -15.43 -16.50
C THR A 217 9.79 -14.67 -15.92
N TYR A 218 9.55 -13.49 -15.32
CA TYR A 218 10.60 -12.72 -14.65
C TYR A 218 11.13 -13.43 -13.41
N THR A 219 10.27 -14.07 -12.63
CA THR A 219 10.69 -14.89 -11.49
C THR A 219 11.64 -16.01 -11.92
N GLN A 220 11.28 -16.76 -12.97
CA GLN A 220 12.12 -17.83 -13.50
C GLN A 220 13.46 -17.30 -14.01
N ARG A 221 13.46 -16.18 -14.74
CA ARG A 221 14.70 -15.56 -15.25
C ARG A 221 15.62 -15.09 -14.12
N ILE A 222 15.06 -14.46 -13.09
CA ILE A 222 15.82 -14.05 -11.91
C ILE A 222 16.44 -15.27 -11.22
N ALA A 223 15.66 -16.34 -11.01
CA ALA A 223 16.16 -17.57 -10.40
C ALA A 223 17.31 -18.19 -11.22
N GLN A 224 17.21 -18.22 -12.56
CA GLN A 224 18.29 -18.70 -13.43
C GLN A 224 19.56 -17.85 -13.28
N ARG A 225 19.44 -16.52 -13.25
CA ARG A 225 20.60 -15.63 -13.08
C ARG A 225 21.26 -15.79 -11.72
N VAL A 226 20.47 -15.95 -10.65
CA VAL A 226 20.98 -16.22 -9.30
C VAL A 226 21.64 -17.59 -9.23
N ALA A 227 21.09 -18.62 -9.87
CA ALA A 227 21.71 -19.94 -9.91
C ALA A 227 23.08 -19.93 -10.63
N GLN A 228 23.25 -19.09 -11.66
CA GLN A 228 24.49 -18.96 -12.41
C GLN A 228 25.53 -18.06 -11.73
N GLY A 229 25.10 -16.91 -11.21
CA GLY A 229 25.98 -15.86 -10.69
C GLY A 229 26.01 -15.75 -9.16
N GLY A 230 25.29 -16.60 -8.44
CA GLY A 230 25.11 -16.48 -7.00
C GLY A 230 24.37 -15.20 -6.60
N ASP A 231 24.48 -14.83 -5.33
CA ASP A 231 23.71 -13.72 -4.74
C ASP A 231 24.04 -12.35 -5.37
N ILE A 232 25.26 -12.17 -5.88
CA ILE A 232 25.70 -10.92 -6.51
C ILE A 232 24.94 -10.63 -7.82
N ALA A 233 24.38 -11.65 -8.47
CA ALA A 233 23.56 -11.51 -9.67
C ALA A 233 22.34 -10.61 -9.43
N THR A 234 21.84 -10.55 -8.19
CA THR A 234 20.70 -9.69 -7.81
C THR A 234 20.98 -8.19 -7.97
N LYS A 235 22.26 -7.81 -8.00
CA LYS A 235 22.71 -6.43 -8.19
C LYS A 235 22.92 -6.06 -9.67
N SER A 236 22.88 -7.05 -10.58
CA SER A 236 23.02 -6.83 -12.01
C SER A 236 21.91 -5.92 -12.56
N ALA A 237 22.19 -5.21 -13.67
CA ALA A 237 21.22 -4.32 -14.28
C ALA A 237 19.96 -5.06 -14.77
N GLU A 238 20.13 -6.26 -15.35
CA GLU A 238 19.03 -7.13 -15.79
C GLU A 238 18.14 -7.54 -14.60
N VAL A 239 18.72 -8.13 -13.54
CA VAL A 239 17.91 -8.58 -12.41
C VAL A 239 17.21 -7.40 -11.72
N ARG A 240 17.88 -6.25 -11.57
CA ARG A 240 17.24 -5.05 -11.00
C ARG A 240 16.07 -4.53 -11.84
N SER A 241 16.15 -4.57 -13.17
CA SER A 241 15.05 -4.12 -14.04
C SER A 241 13.87 -5.09 -13.97
N LEU A 242 14.11 -6.41 -14.00
CA LEU A 242 13.06 -7.44 -13.87
C LEU A 242 12.37 -7.37 -12.51
N ARG A 243 13.15 -7.18 -11.44
CA ARG A 243 12.63 -6.93 -10.09
C ARG A 243 11.77 -5.67 -10.02
N SER A 244 12.21 -4.58 -10.67
CA SER A 244 11.40 -3.36 -10.75
C SER A 244 10.05 -3.61 -11.41
N ALA A 245 9.99 -4.42 -12.47
CA ALA A 245 8.71 -4.77 -13.09
C ALA A 245 7.83 -5.61 -12.16
N LYS A 246 8.38 -6.63 -11.50
CA LYS A 246 7.66 -7.41 -10.48
C LYS A 246 7.10 -6.54 -9.36
N LYS A 247 7.92 -5.61 -8.86
CA LYS A 247 7.56 -4.64 -7.82
C LYS A 247 6.35 -3.79 -8.23
N GLU A 248 6.34 -3.28 -9.46
CA GLU A 248 5.21 -2.50 -9.97
C GLU A 248 3.96 -3.37 -10.22
N SER A 249 4.12 -4.64 -10.64
CA SER A 249 2.97 -5.57 -10.74
C SER A 249 2.30 -5.77 -9.38
N LEU A 250 3.09 -5.98 -8.32
CA LEU A 250 2.57 -6.13 -6.95
C LEU A 250 1.85 -4.88 -6.48
N ARG A 251 2.39 -3.68 -6.77
CA ARG A 251 1.74 -2.40 -6.45
C ARG A 251 0.43 -2.19 -7.21
N LEU A 252 0.35 -2.66 -8.45
CA LEU A 252 -0.89 -2.62 -9.22
C LEU A 252 -1.93 -3.60 -8.63
N PHE A 253 -1.53 -4.81 -8.26
CA PHE A 253 -2.41 -5.76 -7.57
C PHE A 253 -2.90 -5.20 -6.23
N GLU A 254 -2.02 -4.58 -5.45
CA GLU A 254 -2.35 -3.94 -4.17
C GLU A 254 -3.37 -2.82 -4.39
N ALA A 255 -3.11 -1.90 -5.33
CA ALA A 255 -4.02 -0.83 -5.67
C ALA A 255 -5.39 -1.36 -6.15
N PHE A 256 -5.40 -2.43 -6.94
CA PHE A 256 -6.64 -3.05 -7.38
C PHE A 256 -7.45 -3.61 -6.22
N VAL A 257 -6.82 -4.35 -5.30
CA VAL A 257 -7.51 -4.86 -4.12
C VAL A 257 -8.02 -3.72 -3.23
N GLU A 258 -7.22 -2.68 -3.02
CA GLU A 258 -7.56 -1.48 -2.24
C GLU A 258 -8.81 -0.76 -2.79
N HIS A 259 -8.86 -0.57 -4.12
CA HIS A 259 -9.87 0.28 -4.77
C HIS A 259 -11.07 -0.49 -5.36
N SER A 260 -10.98 -1.81 -5.52
CA SER A 260 -12.07 -2.66 -6.01
C SER A 260 -12.78 -3.49 -4.92
N SER A 261 -12.51 -3.19 -3.64
CA SER A 261 -13.11 -3.85 -2.47
C SER A 261 -14.11 -2.95 -1.71
N ALA A 262 -14.60 -1.90 -2.37
CA ALA A 262 -15.40 -0.85 -1.73
C ALA A 262 -16.78 -1.33 -1.23
N ASP A 263 -17.35 -2.34 -1.89
CA ASP A 263 -18.61 -2.98 -1.52
C ASP A 263 -18.45 -4.50 -1.42
N ASP A 264 -19.50 -5.18 -0.97
CA ASP A 264 -19.45 -6.63 -0.76
C ASP A 264 -19.28 -7.41 -2.07
N ASN A 265 -19.94 -6.96 -3.13
CA ASN A 265 -19.84 -7.56 -4.45
C ASN A 265 -18.41 -7.47 -5.00
N GLY A 266 -17.74 -6.32 -4.85
CA GLY A 266 -16.34 -6.13 -5.23
C GLY A 266 -15.41 -7.05 -4.45
N ARG A 267 -15.59 -7.15 -3.13
CA ARG A 267 -14.83 -8.09 -2.28
C ARG A 267 -14.99 -9.53 -2.73
N GLN A 268 -16.23 -9.98 -2.99
CA GLN A 268 -16.51 -11.34 -3.46
C GLN A 268 -15.94 -11.58 -4.86
N THR A 269 -16.01 -10.60 -5.74
CA THR A 269 -15.47 -10.68 -7.10
C THR A 269 -13.95 -10.89 -7.07
N ILE A 270 -13.23 -10.08 -6.27
CA ILE A 270 -11.79 -10.24 -6.09
C ILE A 270 -11.47 -11.61 -5.48
N ALA A 271 -12.13 -11.96 -4.38
CA ALA A 271 -11.85 -13.18 -3.63
C ALA A 271 -12.09 -14.46 -4.46
N ARG A 272 -13.09 -14.47 -5.34
CA ARG A 272 -13.45 -15.65 -6.14
C ARG A 272 -12.68 -15.74 -7.46
N HIS A 273 -12.49 -14.62 -8.16
CA HIS A 273 -12.00 -14.65 -9.54
C HIS A 273 -10.53 -14.27 -9.70
N PHE A 274 -9.99 -13.43 -8.81
CA PHE A 274 -8.62 -12.91 -8.94
C PHE A 274 -7.69 -13.49 -7.90
N LEU A 275 -8.13 -13.54 -6.64
CA LEU A 275 -7.29 -13.89 -5.50
C LEU A 275 -6.65 -15.28 -5.60
N PRO A 276 -7.34 -16.37 -6.03
CA PRO A 276 -6.74 -17.69 -6.07
C PRO A 276 -5.51 -17.76 -6.98
N LEU A 277 -5.63 -17.23 -8.21
CA LEU A 277 -4.55 -17.20 -9.19
C LEU A 277 -3.42 -16.26 -8.75
N LEU A 278 -3.77 -15.12 -8.17
CA LEU A 278 -2.78 -14.18 -7.65
C LEU A 278 -1.93 -14.81 -6.54
N LEU A 279 -2.58 -15.44 -5.55
CA LEU A 279 -1.90 -16.08 -4.43
C LEU A 279 -1.05 -17.26 -4.88
N GLU A 280 -1.55 -18.10 -5.79
CA GLU A 280 -0.78 -19.22 -6.34
C GLU A 280 0.57 -18.76 -6.90
N VAL A 281 0.57 -17.68 -7.69
CA VAL A 281 1.79 -17.12 -8.30
C VAL A 281 2.69 -16.47 -7.27
N VAL A 282 2.14 -15.52 -6.51
CA VAL A 282 2.92 -14.64 -5.66
C VAL A 282 3.49 -15.37 -4.44
N LEU A 283 2.73 -16.28 -3.83
CA LEU A 283 3.19 -17.03 -2.66
C LEU A 283 4.28 -18.05 -3.03
N THR A 284 4.12 -18.75 -4.16
CA THR A 284 5.12 -19.71 -4.65
C THR A 284 6.43 -19.01 -4.99
N ASP A 285 6.35 -17.89 -5.71
CA ASP A 285 7.50 -17.02 -6.00
C ASP A 285 8.19 -16.56 -4.72
N TYR A 286 7.43 -15.98 -3.78
CA TYR A 286 8.00 -15.44 -2.55
C TYR A 286 8.68 -16.51 -1.72
N LYS A 287 8.07 -17.70 -1.56
CA LYS A 287 8.64 -18.81 -0.76
C LYS A 287 9.96 -19.30 -1.34
N THR A 288 10.05 -19.45 -2.67
CA THR A 288 11.20 -20.05 -3.35
C THR A 288 12.33 -19.07 -3.69
N THR A 289 12.06 -17.77 -3.74
CA THR A 289 13.07 -16.74 -4.07
C THR A 289 14.10 -16.55 -2.95
N VAL A 290 15.37 -16.33 -3.31
CA VAL A 290 16.45 -16.03 -2.35
C VAL A 290 16.22 -14.69 -1.62
N ALA A 291 16.66 -14.58 -0.36
CA ALA A 291 16.37 -13.43 0.51
C ALA A 291 16.67 -12.05 -0.13
N SER A 292 17.80 -11.92 -0.83
CA SER A 292 18.24 -10.68 -1.50
C SER A 292 17.35 -10.26 -2.68
N ALA A 293 16.57 -11.18 -3.24
CA ALA A 293 15.68 -10.97 -4.38
C ALA A 293 14.18 -11.01 -4.01
N LYS A 294 13.81 -11.32 -2.77
CA LYS A 294 12.42 -11.31 -2.31
C LYS A 294 11.89 -9.87 -2.27
N GLU A 295 10.69 -9.64 -2.82
CA GLU A 295 10.06 -8.32 -2.82
C GLU A 295 9.20 -8.10 -1.57
N ALA A 296 9.47 -7.02 -0.84
CA ALA A 296 8.72 -6.67 0.37
C ALA A 296 7.26 -6.29 0.07
N GLU A 297 6.96 -5.84 -1.15
CA GLU A 297 5.60 -5.55 -1.63
C GLU A 297 4.66 -6.75 -1.57
N VAL A 298 5.18 -7.98 -1.60
CA VAL A 298 4.33 -9.17 -1.39
C VAL A 298 3.64 -9.09 -0.03
N LEU A 299 4.38 -8.74 1.03
CA LEU A 299 3.83 -8.65 2.38
C LEU A 299 2.76 -7.54 2.48
N THR A 300 2.98 -6.40 1.82
CA THR A 300 1.99 -5.30 1.77
C THR A 300 0.74 -5.69 0.99
N LEU A 301 0.90 -6.39 -0.13
CA LEU A 301 -0.23 -6.92 -0.90
C LEU A 301 -1.06 -7.89 -0.06
N LEU A 302 -0.42 -8.82 0.65
CA LEU A 302 -1.11 -9.76 1.53
C LEU A 302 -1.85 -9.04 2.68
N ALA A 303 -1.21 -8.04 3.29
CA ALA A 303 -1.85 -7.23 4.34
C ALA A 303 -3.08 -6.46 3.80
N THR A 304 -2.99 -5.94 2.57
CA THR A 304 -4.09 -5.27 1.87
C THR A 304 -5.22 -6.24 1.56
N CYS A 305 -4.91 -7.45 1.06
CA CYS A 305 -5.90 -8.52 0.86
C CYS A 305 -6.65 -8.83 2.16
N ILE A 306 -5.95 -9.02 3.27
CA ILE A 306 -6.55 -9.32 4.57
C ILE A 306 -7.44 -8.17 5.06
N SER A 307 -6.93 -6.94 5.07
CA SER A 307 -7.66 -5.79 5.59
C SER A 307 -8.88 -5.40 4.76
N LYS A 308 -8.83 -5.62 3.43
CA LYS A 308 -9.89 -5.23 2.51
C LYS A 308 -10.90 -6.32 2.22
N LEU A 309 -10.47 -7.57 2.09
CA LEU A 309 -11.36 -8.68 1.78
C LEU A 309 -11.94 -9.32 3.05
N LYS A 310 -11.29 -9.16 4.21
CA LYS A 310 -11.78 -9.58 5.53
C LYS A 310 -12.23 -11.05 5.54
N ALA A 311 -13.49 -11.32 5.90
CA ALA A 311 -14.05 -12.67 5.93
C ALA A 311 -13.94 -13.42 4.60
N ALA A 312 -13.88 -12.72 3.45
CA ALA A 312 -13.75 -13.37 2.15
C ALA A 312 -12.36 -13.98 1.90
N VAL A 313 -11.31 -13.52 2.59
CA VAL A 313 -9.94 -14.07 2.48
C VAL A 313 -9.55 -14.93 3.68
N ALA A 314 -10.35 -14.95 4.75
CA ALA A 314 -10.09 -15.75 5.95
C ALA A 314 -9.73 -17.23 5.66
N PRO A 315 -10.37 -17.93 4.70
CA PRO A 315 -9.99 -19.31 4.37
C PRO A 315 -8.59 -19.46 3.76
N ALA A 316 -8.08 -18.43 3.08
CA ALA A 316 -6.76 -18.45 2.44
C ALA A 316 -5.64 -17.92 3.35
N ALA A 317 -5.98 -17.23 4.44
CA ALA A 317 -5.02 -16.59 5.33
C ALA A 317 -3.98 -17.57 5.94
N PRO A 318 -4.32 -18.81 6.35
CA PRO A 318 -3.31 -19.77 6.82
C PRO A 318 -2.25 -20.10 5.77
N GLY A 319 -2.64 -20.31 4.51
CA GLY A 319 -1.71 -20.58 3.42
C GLY A 319 -0.85 -19.37 3.06
N MET A 320 -1.41 -18.15 3.16
CA MET A 320 -0.64 -16.90 3.02
C MET A 320 0.45 -16.80 4.08
N LEU A 321 0.12 -17.09 5.35
CA LEU A 321 1.08 -17.08 6.45
C LEU A 321 2.15 -18.16 6.25
N GLU A 322 1.77 -19.40 5.97
CA GLU A 322 2.72 -20.50 5.78
C GLU A 322 3.78 -20.18 4.71
N ALA A 323 3.38 -19.52 3.61
CA ALA A 323 4.28 -19.21 2.52
C ALA A 323 5.31 -18.12 2.86
N VAL A 324 4.95 -17.15 3.70
CA VAL A 324 5.80 -15.96 3.95
C VAL A 324 6.44 -15.93 5.33
N PHE A 325 5.88 -16.64 6.31
CA PHE A 325 6.19 -16.41 7.72
C PHE A 325 7.62 -16.81 8.08
N GLU A 326 7.95 -18.10 7.96
CA GLU A 326 9.26 -18.61 8.39
C GLU A 326 10.40 -17.99 7.58
N CYS A 327 10.27 -17.94 6.25
CA CYS A 327 11.32 -17.43 5.40
C CYS A 327 11.58 -15.91 5.59
N THR A 328 10.55 -15.12 5.95
CA THR A 328 10.73 -13.70 6.27
C THR A 328 11.31 -13.53 7.67
N LEU A 329 10.86 -14.31 8.65
CA LEU A 329 11.38 -14.22 10.02
C LEU A 329 12.89 -14.51 10.06
N GLN A 330 13.34 -15.54 9.33
CA GLN A 330 14.76 -15.86 9.18
C GLN A 330 15.60 -14.74 8.53
N MET A 331 14.97 -13.81 7.79
CA MET A 331 15.63 -12.64 7.22
C MET A 331 15.76 -11.51 8.25
N ILE A 332 14.66 -11.18 8.92
CA ILE A 332 14.57 -9.96 9.73
C ILE A 332 15.13 -10.11 11.15
N THR A 333 15.33 -11.35 11.64
CA THR A 333 15.82 -11.62 13.00
C THR A 333 17.34 -11.82 13.10
N ARG A 334 18.05 -11.91 11.97
CA ARG A 334 19.51 -12.08 11.96
C ARG A 334 20.25 -10.87 12.55
N ASN A 335 19.77 -9.68 12.22
CA ASN A 335 20.29 -8.41 12.73
C ASN A 335 19.21 -7.31 12.61
N PHE A 336 19.50 -6.14 13.17
CA PHE A 336 18.59 -5.00 13.22
C PHE A 336 18.69 -4.07 12.00
N GLU A 337 19.55 -4.33 11.02
CA GLU A 337 19.86 -3.39 9.92
C GLU A 337 19.34 -3.88 8.56
N ASP A 338 19.42 -5.18 8.30
CA ASP A 338 19.03 -5.76 7.03
C ASP A 338 17.50 -5.85 6.86
N PHE A 339 17.06 -5.75 5.60
CA PHE A 339 15.66 -5.90 5.18
C PHE A 339 14.64 -5.03 5.97
N PRO A 340 14.87 -3.71 6.10
CA PRO A 340 13.98 -2.82 6.86
C PRO A 340 12.56 -2.77 6.28
N GLU A 341 12.41 -2.80 4.95
CA GLU A 341 11.10 -2.82 4.29
C GLU A 341 10.34 -4.12 4.60
N HIS A 342 11.00 -5.29 4.51
CA HIS A 342 10.38 -6.57 4.86
C HIS A 342 9.94 -6.60 6.32
N ARG A 343 10.75 -6.06 7.23
CA ARG A 343 10.42 -5.98 8.65
C ARG A 343 9.15 -5.19 8.89
N VAL A 344 9.07 -3.96 8.37
CA VAL A 344 7.88 -3.12 8.52
C VAL A 344 6.64 -3.80 7.91
N ASN A 345 6.76 -4.35 6.70
CA ASN A 345 5.61 -4.94 6.01
C ASN A 345 5.18 -6.28 6.62
N PHE A 346 6.12 -7.04 7.21
CA PHE A 346 5.82 -8.27 7.95
C PHE A 346 4.94 -7.96 9.17
N PHE A 347 5.28 -6.96 9.98
CA PHE A 347 4.46 -6.59 11.13
C PHE A 347 3.13 -5.96 10.71
N LYS A 348 3.07 -5.22 9.60
CA LYS A 348 1.79 -4.78 9.02
C LYS A 348 0.90 -5.95 8.64
N LEU A 349 1.47 -7.01 8.05
CA LEU A 349 0.74 -8.24 7.72
C LEU A 349 0.21 -8.92 9.00
N LEU A 350 1.05 -9.09 10.04
CA LEU A 350 0.61 -9.68 11.30
C LEU A 350 -0.50 -8.87 11.98
N LYS A 351 -0.38 -7.53 11.98
CA LYS A 351 -1.42 -6.64 12.47
C LYS A 351 -2.73 -6.84 11.71
N ALA A 352 -2.68 -6.91 10.37
CA ALA A 352 -3.86 -7.13 9.54
C ALA A 352 -4.50 -8.51 9.81
N VAL A 353 -3.71 -9.58 9.92
CA VAL A 353 -4.22 -10.91 10.28
C VAL A 353 -4.92 -10.87 11.63
N ASN A 354 -4.26 -10.28 12.63
CA ASN A 354 -4.82 -10.19 13.96
C ASN A 354 -6.15 -9.41 13.98
N GLU A 355 -6.25 -8.31 13.23
CA GLU A 355 -7.46 -7.46 13.21
C GLU A 355 -8.63 -8.08 12.41
N PHE A 356 -8.35 -8.76 11.29
CA PHE A 356 -9.40 -9.15 10.34
C PHE A 356 -9.56 -10.66 10.13
N CYS A 357 -8.58 -11.47 10.53
CA CYS A 357 -8.54 -12.92 10.30
C CYS A 357 -7.93 -13.64 11.51
N VAL A 358 -8.36 -13.30 12.73
CA VAL A 358 -7.74 -13.80 13.96
C VAL A 358 -7.76 -15.33 14.06
N ASP A 359 -8.85 -15.97 13.61
CA ASP A 359 -8.97 -17.43 13.60
C ASP A 359 -7.87 -18.09 12.76
N ALA A 360 -7.40 -17.42 11.69
CA ALA A 360 -6.29 -17.92 10.89
C ALA A 360 -4.97 -17.91 11.65
N LEU A 361 -4.74 -16.92 12.53
CA LEU A 361 -3.56 -16.87 13.38
C LEU A 361 -3.52 -18.04 14.37
N PHE A 362 -4.68 -18.48 14.85
CA PHE A 362 -4.77 -19.53 15.86
C PHE A 362 -4.87 -20.94 15.27
N ASN A 363 -5.18 -21.07 13.99
CA ASN A 363 -5.15 -22.33 13.26
C ASN A 363 -3.75 -22.69 12.72
N ILE A 364 -2.75 -21.83 12.89
CA ILE A 364 -1.36 -22.20 12.57
C ILE A 364 -0.79 -23.15 13.65
N PRO A 365 0.17 -24.02 13.29
CA PRO A 365 0.90 -24.84 14.27
C PRO A 365 1.45 -24.04 15.45
N SER A 366 1.42 -24.63 16.65
CA SER A 366 1.83 -23.97 17.91
C SER A 366 3.26 -23.43 17.87
N GLU A 367 4.17 -24.10 17.17
CA GLU A 367 5.54 -23.65 16.94
C GLU A 367 5.58 -22.33 16.15
N HIS A 368 4.77 -22.21 15.10
CA HIS A 368 4.66 -20.96 14.34
C HIS A 368 3.98 -19.86 15.15
N PHE A 369 2.96 -20.19 15.95
CA PHE A 369 2.33 -19.20 16.83
C PHE A 369 3.31 -18.67 17.88
N LYS A 370 4.17 -19.53 18.44
CA LYS A 370 5.27 -19.08 19.31
C LYS A 370 6.18 -18.10 18.58
N LEU A 371 6.57 -18.40 17.33
CA LEU A 371 7.38 -17.49 16.52
C LEU A 371 6.67 -16.15 16.25
N VAL A 372 5.34 -16.12 16.12
CA VAL A 372 4.57 -14.86 16.04
C VAL A 372 4.79 -14.04 17.30
N VAL A 373 4.57 -14.63 18.48
CA VAL A 373 4.73 -13.94 19.76
C VAL A 373 6.18 -13.47 19.94
N ASP A 374 7.16 -14.34 19.67
CA ASP A 374 8.58 -14.02 19.76
C ASP A 374 8.96 -12.88 18.80
N SER A 375 8.37 -12.83 17.60
CA SER A 375 8.59 -11.73 16.63
C SER A 375 8.00 -10.41 17.10
N ILE A 376 6.84 -10.42 17.77
CA ILE A 376 6.21 -9.23 18.36
C ILE A 376 7.07 -8.72 19.53
N VAL A 377 7.59 -9.63 20.37
CA VAL A 377 8.54 -9.32 21.44
C VAL A 377 9.80 -8.69 20.90
N TRP A 378 10.35 -9.26 19.83
CA TRP A 378 11.50 -8.70 19.15
C TRP A 378 11.22 -7.29 18.60
N ALA A 379 10.03 -7.06 18.03
CA ALA A 379 9.65 -5.77 17.47
C ALA A 379 9.61 -4.66 18.51
N PHE A 380 8.93 -4.87 19.65
CA PHE A 380 8.85 -3.82 20.68
C PHE A 380 10.14 -3.59 21.45
N LYS A 381 11.11 -4.52 21.35
CA LYS A 381 12.49 -4.35 21.85
C LYS A 381 13.40 -3.60 20.87
N HIS A 382 12.89 -3.18 19.72
CA HIS A 382 13.68 -2.51 18.69
C HIS A 382 13.88 -1.03 19.04
N THR A 383 15.11 -0.55 18.84
CA THR A 383 15.45 0.87 19.00
C THR A 383 14.84 1.80 17.94
N GLU A 384 14.32 1.26 16.83
CA GLU A 384 13.70 2.06 15.77
C GLU A 384 12.23 2.25 16.09
N ARG A 385 11.83 3.52 16.25
CA ARG A 385 10.53 3.89 16.79
C ARG A 385 9.36 3.26 16.05
N ASN A 386 9.37 3.25 14.71
CA ASN A 386 8.20 2.76 13.96
C ASN A 386 7.99 1.26 14.15
N VAL A 387 9.08 0.48 14.19
CA VAL A 387 9.00 -0.97 14.44
C VAL A 387 8.52 -1.24 15.87
N ALA A 388 9.06 -0.53 16.86
CA ALA A 388 8.65 -0.71 18.24
C ALA A 388 7.20 -0.30 18.51
N ASP A 389 6.77 0.86 18.00
CA ASP A 389 5.37 1.30 18.11
C ASP A 389 4.44 0.29 17.42
N THR A 390 4.79 -0.21 16.22
CA THR A 390 4.01 -1.25 15.53
C THR A 390 3.95 -2.55 16.33
N GLY A 391 5.06 -2.99 16.94
CA GLY A 391 5.12 -4.17 17.78
C GLY A 391 4.20 -4.06 19.00
N LEU A 392 4.23 -2.92 19.71
CA LEU A 392 3.38 -2.67 20.88
C LEU A 392 1.90 -2.62 20.51
N GLU A 393 1.55 -1.95 19.41
CA GLU A 393 0.17 -1.92 18.90
C GLU A 393 -0.32 -3.32 18.52
N THR A 394 0.52 -4.11 17.86
CA THR A 394 0.19 -5.49 17.45
C THR A 394 -0.02 -6.38 18.67
N LEU A 395 0.85 -6.27 19.70
CA LEU A 395 0.68 -7.01 20.95
C LEU A 395 -0.63 -6.63 21.66
N PHE A 396 -0.93 -5.34 21.73
CA PHE A 396 -2.13 -4.86 22.40
C PHE A 396 -3.39 -5.38 21.70
N ALA A 397 -3.42 -5.31 20.37
CA ALA A 397 -4.51 -5.87 19.58
C ALA A 397 -4.63 -7.39 19.76
N LEU A 398 -3.51 -8.12 19.84
CA LEU A 398 -3.51 -9.57 20.07
C LEU A 398 -4.12 -9.90 21.44
N LEU A 399 -3.74 -9.19 22.49
CA LEU A 399 -4.29 -9.41 23.84
C LEU A 399 -5.81 -9.15 23.91
N LEU A 400 -6.28 -8.10 23.21
CA LEU A 400 -7.71 -7.83 23.10
C LEU A 400 -8.46 -8.97 22.42
N ASN A 401 -7.92 -9.51 21.33
CA ASN A 401 -8.56 -10.63 20.63
C ASN A 401 -8.54 -11.93 21.43
N VAL A 402 -7.44 -12.21 22.13
CA VAL A 402 -7.33 -13.38 23.02
C VAL A 402 -8.36 -13.30 24.13
N ARG A 403 -8.62 -12.12 24.69
CA ARG A 403 -9.63 -11.91 25.73
C ARG A 403 -11.05 -12.29 25.27
N GLU A 404 -11.39 -11.99 24.02
CA GLU A 404 -12.72 -12.26 23.46
C GLU A 404 -12.91 -13.74 23.07
N ASN A 405 -11.83 -14.55 23.03
CA ASN A 405 -11.87 -15.94 22.61
C ASN A 405 -11.50 -16.90 23.75
N GLU A 406 -12.50 -17.33 24.52
CA GLU A 406 -12.32 -18.13 25.75
C GLU A 406 -11.56 -19.45 25.56
N THR A 407 -11.77 -20.14 24.43
CA THR A 407 -11.10 -21.43 24.15
C THR A 407 -9.60 -21.27 23.94
N LEU A 408 -9.18 -20.11 23.44
CA LEU A 408 -7.78 -19.79 23.14
C LEU A 408 -7.10 -19.03 24.27
N ALA A 409 -7.86 -18.22 25.02
CA ALA A 409 -7.39 -17.48 26.17
C ALA A 409 -6.61 -18.37 27.15
N ALA A 410 -7.15 -19.55 27.45
CA ALA A 410 -6.54 -20.50 28.38
C ALA A 410 -5.14 -20.95 27.94
N SER A 411 -4.99 -21.41 26.70
CA SER A 411 -3.69 -21.89 26.19
C SER A 411 -2.70 -20.73 26.02
N PHE A 412 -3.17 -19.59 25.53
CA PHE A 412 -2.34 -18.39 25.36
C PHE A 412 -1.80 -17.89 26.69
N TYR A 413 -2.65 -17.71 27.70
CA TYR A 413 -2.23 -17.18 28.99
C TYR A 413 -1.28 -18.13 29.71
N ARG A 414 -1.54 -19.45 29.64
CA ARG A 414 -0.64 -20.47 30.17
C ARG A 414 0.77 -20.36 29.56
N SER A 415 0.88 -20.17 28.25
CA SER A 415 2.17 -20.22 27.55
C SER A 415 2.91 -18.88 27.51
N PHE A 416 2.20 -17.75 27.45
CA PHE A 416 2.82 -16.46 27.08
C PHE A 416 2.63 -15.35 28.11
N TYR A 417 1.67 -15.44 29.03
CA TYR A 417 1.31 -14.30 29.90
C TYR A 417 2.50 -13.79 30.73
N LEU A 418 3.16 -14.67 31.48
CA LEU A 418 4.29 -14.27 32.35
C LEU A 418 5.50 -13.78 31.55
N SER A 419 5.83 -14.46 30.44
CA SER A 419 6.94 -14.06 29.57
C SER A 419 6.70 -12.68 28.98
N LEU A 420 5.50 -12.42 28.45
CA LEU A 420 5.14 -11.11 27.88
C LEU A 420 5.19 -10.01 28.93
N LEU A 421 4.67 -10.28 30.13
CA LEU A 421 4.72 -9.32 31.24
C LEU A 421 6.16 -8.95 31.59
N GLN A 422 7.04 -9.95 31.70
CA GLN A 422 8.45 -9.74 31.98
C GLN A 422 9.11 -8.91 30.88
N ASP A 423 8.90 -9.25 29.61
CA ASP A 423 9.49 -8.53 28.48
C ASP A 423 9.02 -7.07 28.42
N ILE A 424 7.74 -6.81 28.68
CA ILE A 424 7.19 -5.44 28.74
C ILE A 424 7.84 -4.65 29.87
N LEU A 425 8.01 -5.24 31.06
CA LEU A 425 8.63 -4.57 32.21
C LEU A 425 10.12 -4.29 31.98
N VAL A 426 10.85 -5.22 31.35
CA VAL A 426 12.25 -5.02 30.98
C VAL A 426 12.41 -3.83 30.04
N VAL A 427 11.60 -3.75 28.98
CA VAL A 427 11.67 -2.64 28.02
C VAL A 427 11.20 -1.33 28.63
N LEU A 428 10.13 -1.36 29.44
CA LEU A 428 9.62 -0.16 30.13
C LEU A 428 10.67 0.46 31.06
N THR A 429 11.49 -0.36 31.71
CA THR A 429 12.47 0.08 32.70
C THR A 429 13.84 0.40 32.12
N ASP A 430 14.03 0.21 30.80
CA ASP A 430 15.28 0.57 30.15
C ASP A 430 15.41 2.06 29.83
N ARG A 431 16.57 2.45 29.30
CA ARG A 431 16.87 3.86 28.96
C ARG A 431 16.59 4.19 27.49
N LEU A 432 16.28 3.21 26.65
CA LEU A 432 16.25 3.29 25.19
C LEU A 432 14.83 3.49 24.65
N HIS A 433 13.82 2.87 25.27
CA HIS A 433 12.45 2.78 24.71
C HIS A 433 11.46 3.78 25.32
N LYS A 434 11.95 4.91 25.85
CA LYS A 434 11.12 5.94 26.50
C LYS A 434 9.97 6.46 25.63
N PHE A 435 10.14 6.45 24.31
CA PHE A 435 9.11 6.89 23.37
C PHE A 435 7.85 6.01 23.40
N GLY A 436 7.98 4.72 23.73
CA GLY A 436 6.87 3.74 23.77
C GLY A 436 6.10 3.73 25.09
N PHE A 437 6.47 4.56 26.07
CA PHE A 437 5.94 4.53 27.44
C PHE A 437 4.41 4.46 27.51
N LYS A 438 3.71 5.26 26.69
CA LYS A 438 2.25 5.29 26.65
C LYS A 438 1.65 3.91 26.35
N MET A 439 2.21 3.20 25.38
CA MET A 439 1.70 1.87 24.99
C MET A 439 2.12 0.78 25.97
N HIS A 440 3.33 0.84 26.52
CA HIS A 440 3.73 -0.06 27.62
C HIS A 440 2.80 0.06 28.83
N ALA A 441 2.46 1.28 29.25
CA ALA A 441 1.53 1.51 30.34
C ALA A 441 0.12 0.98 30.03
N ALA A 442 -0.35 1.14 28.79
CA ALA A 442 -1.64 0.59 28.35
C ALA A 442 -1.66 -0.94 28.38
N LEU A 443 -0.59 -1.59 27.91
CA LEU A 443 -0.41 -3.04 27.96
C LEU A 443 -0.40 -3.57 29.40
N LEU A 444 0.40 -2.98 30.28
CA LEU A 444 0.46 -3.38 31.69
C LEU A 444 -0.89 -3.19 32.39
N LYS A 445 -1.54 -2.03 32.18
CA LYS A 445 -2.88 -1.78 32.70
C LYS A 445 -3.86 -2.87 32.27
N HIS A 446 -3.84 -3.21 30.98
CA HIS A 446 -4.70 -4.27 30.45
C HIS A 446 -4.40 -5.62 31.10
N MET A 447 -3.14 -6.07 31.07
CA MET A 447 -2.73 -7.36 31.64
C MET A 447 -3.08 -7.49 33.12
N PHE A 448 -2.81 -6.46 33.94
CA PHE A 448 -3.19 -6.48 35.35
C PHE A 448 -4.70 -6.48 35.55
N SER A 449 -5.44 -5.69 34.77
CA SER A 449 -6.90 -5.66 34.87
C SER A 449 -7.55 -7.03 34.54
N LEU A 450 -7.00 -7.78 33.57
CA LEU A 450 -7.48 -9.13 33.26
C LEU A 450 -7.42 -10.05 34.49
N VAL A 451 -6.32 -9.98 35.24
CA VAL A 451 -6.10 -10.83 36.41
C VAL A 451 -6.89 -10.34 37.62
N GLU A 452 -6.98 -9.04 37.86
CA GLU A 452 -7.78 -8.48 38.96
C GLU A 452 -9.28 -8.72 38.78
N MET A 453 -9.76 -8.73 37.53
CA MET A 453 -11.17 -9.00 37.19
C MET A 453 -11.49 -10.49 37.06
N ASN A 454 -10.56 -11.39 37.41
CA ASN A 454 -10.72 -12.85 37.26
C ASN A 454 -11.09 -13.31 35.85
N GLN A 455 -10.55 -12.66 34.82
CA GLN A 455 -10.75 -13.06 33.40
C GLN A 455 -9.72 -14.08 32.92
N VAL A 456 -8.68 -14.35 33.73
CA VAL A 456 -7.70 -15.43 33.49
C VAL A 456 -8.11 -16.65 34.31
N ASN A 457 -8.77 -17.60 33.64
CA ASN A 457 -9.34 -18.80 34.26
C ASN A 457 -8.36 -19.98 34.35
N VAL A 458 -7.09 -19.77 34.01
CA VAL A 458 -6.01 -20.77 34.11
C VAL A 458 -4.98 -20.37 35.16
N PRO A 459 -4.41 -21.32 35.91
CA PRO A 459 -3.27 -21.09 36.79
C PRO A 459 -2.06 -20.49 36.06
N LEU A 460 -1.62 -19.28 36.43
CA LEU A 460 -0.48 -18.62 35.77
C LEU A 460 0.87 -19.31 36.07
N TRP A 461 1.01 -19.97 37.23
CA TRP A 461 2.23 -20.66 37.66
C TRP A 461 2.46 -22.01 36.97
N GLU A 462 1.51 -22.53 36.19
CA GLU A 462 1.67 -23.80 35.45
C GLU A 462 2.86 -23.77 34.48
N SER A 463 3.29 -22.59 34.03
CA SER A 463 4.45 -22.42 33.16
C SER A 463 5.80 -22.45 33.88
N LEU A 464 5.81 -22.38 35.22
CA LEU A 464 7.04 -22.30 36.01
C LEU A 464 7.55 -23.70 36.39
N PRO A 465 8.87 -23.96 36.27
CA PRO A 465 9.45 -25.24 36.67
C PRO A 465 9.21 -25.52 38.16
N GLY A 466 8.69 -26.71 38.49
CA GLY A 466 8.55 -27.18 39.88
C GLY A 466 7.31 -26.70 40.64
N MET A 467 6.38 -26.00 39.99
CA MET A 467 5.08 -25.62 40.58
C MET A 467 3.98 -26.64 40.25
N PRO A 468 3.06 -26.96 41.19
CA PRO A 468 1.97 -27.88 40.94
C PRO A 468 0.98 -27.31 39.89
N PRO A 469 0.42 -28.15 39.00
CA PRO A 469 -0.52 -27.71 37.96
C PRO A 469 -1.91 -27.38 38.52
N VAL A 470 -2.16 -27.62 39.80
CA VAL A 470 -3.44 -27.36 40.46
C VAL A 470 -3.27 -26.14 41.36
N MET A 471 -4.29 -25.29 41.36
CA MET A 471 -4.35 -24.10 42.23
C MET A 471 -4.24 -24.49 43.70
N PRO A 472 -3.16 -24.08 44.40
CA PRO A 472 -3.07 -24.30 45.84
C PRO A 472 -4.27 -23.68 46.53
N VAL A 473 -4.84 -24.38 47.51
CA VAL A 473 -6.06 -23.94 48.21
C VAL A 473 -5.83 -22.55 48.80
N GLY A 474 -6.56 -21.55 48.31
CA GLY A 474 -6.48 -20.16 48.77
C GLY A 474 -5.53 -19.25 47.98
N GLN A 475 -4.80 -19.74 46.99
CA GLN A 475 -3.96 -18.91 46.12
C GLN A 475 -4.72 -18.47 44.87
N THR A 476 -4.87 -17.16 44.69
CA THR A 476 -5.48 -16.57 43.48
C THR A 476 -4.43 -16.15 42.46
N ASN A 477 -4.78 -16.10 41.17
CA ASN A 477 -3.92 -15.51 40.14
C ASN A 477 -3.48 -14.08 40.49
N SER A 478 -4.34 -13.30 41.15
CA SER A 478 -4.01 -11.94 41.61
C SER A 478 -2.90 -11.93 42.68
N GLN A 479 -3.00 -12.78 43.71
CA GLN A 479 -1.96 -12.88 44.75
C GLN A 479 -0.63 -13.36 44.17
N PHE A 480 -0.68 -14.43 43.39
CA PHE A 480 0.51 -14.96 42.72
C PHE A 480 1.19 -13.90 41.84
N LEU A 481 0.41 -13.15 41.04
CA LEU A 481 0.98 -12.15 40.15
C LEU A 481 1.65 -11.00 40.92
N LYS A 482 1.07 -10.57 42.04
CA LYS A 482 1.67 -9.55 42.91
C LYS A 482 3.01 -10.01 43.48
N GLU A 483 3.08 -11.24 43.98
CA GLU A 483 4.32 -11.85 44.48
C GLU A 483 5.37 -11.99 43.37
N TYR A 484 4.96 -12.47 42.19
CA TYR A 484 5.83 -12.64 41.03
C TYR A 484 6.45 -11.31 40.58
N VAL A 485 5.64 -10.26 40.45
CA VAL A 485 6.11 -8.92 40.07
C VAL A 485 6.97 -8.29 41.17
N ALA A 486 6.60 -8.44 42.45
CA ALA A 486 7.40 -7.94 43.57
C ALA A 486 8.79 -8.57 43.58
N ASN A 487 8.88 -9.90 43.44
CA ASN A 487 10.14 -10.63 43.37
C ASN A 487 10.98 -10.23 42.16
N MET A 488 10.36 -9.99 41.00
CA MET A 488 11.05 -9.52 39.80
C MET A 488 11.67 -8.14 40.04
N ILE A 489 10.88 -7.20 40.58
CA ILE A 489 11.34 -5.83 40.85
C ILE A 489 12.44 -5.83 41.92
N SER A 490 12.28 -6.55 43.03
CA SER A 490 13.29 -6.61 44.10
C SER A 490 14.61 -7.21 43.62
N THR A 491 14.55 -8.20 42.74
CA THR A 491 15.74 -8.84 42.16
C THR A 491 16.44 -7.92 41.16
N SER A 492 15.69 -7.21 40.31
CA SER A 492 16.26 -6.28 39.30
C SER A 492 16.70 -4.94 39.89
N PHE A 493 16.06 -4.48 40.96
CA PHE A 493 16.31 -3.20 41.61
C PHE A 493 16.52 -3.39 43.12
N PRO A 494 17.70 -3.89 43.55
CA PRO A 494 17.97 -4.23 44.96
C PRO A 494 17.93 -3.03 45.92
N ASN A 495 17.89 -1.81 45.38
CA ASN A 495 17.80 -0.58 46.17
C ASN A 495 16.35 -0.19 46.49
N MET A 496 15.35 -0.91 45.98
CA MET A 496 13.94 -0.72 46.31
C MET A 496 13.59 -1.54 47.56
N SER A 497 12.98 -0.87 48.54
CA SER A 497 12.54 -1.45 49.82
C SER A 497 11.27 -2.27 49.71
#